data_AF-A0A926KH01-F1
#
_entry.id   AF-A0A926KH01-F1
#
_cell.length_a   1.000
_cell.length_b   1.000
_cell.length_c   1.000
_cell.angle_alpha   90.00
_cell.angle_beta   90.00
_cell.angle_gamma   90.00
#
_symmetry.space_group_name_H-M   'P 1'
#
loop_
_entity.id
_entity.type
_entity.pdbx_description
1 polymer ?
#
loop_
_entity_poly.entity_id
_entity_poly.type
_entity_poly.pdbx_seq_one_letter_code
_entity_poly.pdbx_strand_id
1 'polypeptide(L)'
;MGRFGGVIDGSMDDPVRTSAFEALPEGHLTSEEVSKLRFDQTARGYRMGQVDDVLDRLRSALDDRDAEIADLRSQLRNTADH
;
A
#
# COMPACT_ATOMS: atom_id res chain seq x y z
N MET A 1 36.20 6.85 37.26
CA MET A 1 36.43 7.69 36.06
C MET A 1 37.14 6.84 35.02
N GLY A 2 36.64 6.56 33.82
CA GLY A 2 35.40 6.89 33.14
C GLY A 2 35.09 5.79 32.11
N ARG A 3 33.81 5.46 31.97
CA ARG A 3 33.25 4.59 30.93
C ARG A 3 32.70 5.50 29.85
N PHE A 4 33.07 5.38 28.56
CA PHE A 4 32.21 5.78 27.42
C PHE A 4 32.75 5.23 26.09
N GLY A 5 31.82 4.90 25.19
CA GLY A 5 32.04 4.56 23.77
C GLY A 5 31.70 3.10 23.50
N GLY A 6 30.43 2.69 23.33
CA GLY A 6 29.45 3.29 22.42
C GLY A 6 29.32 2.35 21.23
N VAL A 7 28.70 1.18 21.45
CA VAL A 7 28.35 0.26 20.36
C VAL A 7 27.25 0.93 19.54
N ILE A 8 27.58 1.34 18.32
CA ILE A 8 26.59 1.66 17.32
C ILE A 8 26.06 0.34 16.77
N ASP A 9 24.99 -0.17 17.39
CA ASP A 9 24.15 -1.21 16.77
C ASP A 9 23.36 -0.53 15.64
N GLY A 10 24.06 -0.26 14.54
CA GLY A 10 23.45 0.20 13.31
C GLY A 10 22.77 -1.00 12.66
N SER A 11 21.52 -1.25 13.03
CA SER A 11 20.60 -2.04 12.20
C SER A 11 20.48 -1.33 10.85
N MET A 12 21.38 -1.66 9.93
CA MET A 12 21.28 -1.25 8.53
C MET A 12 20.02 -1.91 7.99
N ASP A 13 19.00 -1.09 7.77
CA ASP A 13 17.79 -1.46 7.04
C ASP A 13 18.19 -2.08 5.69
N ASP A 14 17.51 -3.16 5.29
CA ASP A 14 17.85 -3.94 4.10
C ASP A 14 17.87 -2.99 2.87
N PRO A 15 18.90 -3.02 2.00
CA PRO A 15 19.02 -2.08 0.90
C PRO A 15 17.82 -2.21 -0.05
N VAL A 16 16.96 -1.19 -0.06
CA VAL A 16 15.79 -1.13 -0.94
C VAL A 16 16.25 -1.09 -2.40
N ARG A 17 15.94 -2.15 -3.14
CA ARG A 17 16.26 -2.25 -4.56
C ARG A 17 15.37 -1.29 -5.36
N THR A 18 15.97 -0.49 -6.22
CA THR A 18 15.25 0.31 -7.24
C THR A 18 14.67 -0.63 -8.30
N SER A 19 13.40 -1.02 -8.13
CA SER A 19 12.59 -1.59 -9.21
C SER A 19 11.89 -0.45 -9.94
N ALA A 20 11.96 -0.44 -11.27
CA ALA A 20 11.29 0.56 -12.10
C ALA A 20 9.81 0.73 -11.69
N PHE A 21 9.35 1.98 -11.58
CA PHE A 21 7.95 2.30 -11.32
C PHE A 21 7.00 1.54 -12.26
N GLU A 22 6.21 0.63 -11.68
CA GLU A 22 5.14 -0.07 -12.39
C GLU A 22 3.83 0.70 -12.16
N ALA A 23 3.30 1.29 -13.22
CA ALA A 23 2.06 2.05 -13.15
C ALA A 23 0.88 1.10 -12.87
N LEU A 24 -0.12 1.63 -12.16
CA LEU A 24 -1.38 0.94 -11.95
C LEU A 24 -2.04 0.60 -13.31
N PRO A 25 -2.64 -0.61 -13.45
CA PRO A 25 -3.40 -0.95 -14.64
C PRO A 25 -4.60 -0.01 -14.84
N GLU A 26 -4.93 0.25 -16.09
CA GLU A 26 -6.08 1.08 -16.44
C GLU A 26 -7.39 0.30 -16.17
N GLY A 27 -8.26 0.79 -15.28
CA GLY A 27 -9.55 0.15 -15.00
C GLY A 27 -9.95 0.16 -13.53
N HIS A 28 -10.75 -0.85 -13.13
CA HIS A 28 -11.16 -1.05 -11.75
C HIS A 28 -9.96 -1.50 -10.92
N LEU A 29 -9.60 -0.70 -9.93
CA LEU A 29 -8.46 -0.94 -9.06
C LEU A 29 -8.85 -1.83 -7.89
N THR A 30 -8.14 -2.93 -7.75
CA THR A 30 -8.28 -3.84 -6.60
C THR A 30 -7.25 -3.55 -5.52
N SER A 31 -7.57 -3.94 -4.29
CA SER A 31 -6.66 -3.88 -3.14
C SER A 31 -5.36 -4.68 -3.36
N GLU A 32 -5.44 -5.79 -4.08
CA GLU A 32 -4.29 -6.62 -4.42
C GLU A 32 -3.33 -5.91 -5.39
N GLU A 33 -3.86 -5.19 -6.39
CA GLU A 33 -3.04 -4.42 -7.34
C GLU A 33 -2.31 -3.28 -6.65
N VAL A 34 -2.96 -2.58 -5.72
CA VAL A 34 -2.32 -1.54 -4.91
C VAL A 34 -1.18 -2.11 -4.06
N SER A 35 -1.31 -3.32 -3.52
CA SER A 35 -0.26 -3.97 -2.72
C SER A 35 1.01 -4.31 -3.50
N LYS A 36 0.89 -4.44 -4.82
CA LYS A 36 2.01 -4.76 -5.72
C LYS A 36 2.78 -3.51 -6.16
N LEU A 37 2.27 -2.31 -5.88
CA LEU A 37 2.93 -1.08 -6.27
C LEU A 37 4.32 -0.95 -5.64
N ARG A 38 5.24 -0.44 -6.45
CA ARG A 38 6.61 -0.11 -6.07
C ARG A 38 6.89 1.32 -6.50
N PHE A 39 7.22 2.16 -5.52
CA PHE A 39 7.54 3.56 -5.73
C PHE A 39 9.05 3.76 -5.75
N ASP A 40 9.55 4.53 -6.72
CA ASP A 40 10.97 4.88 -6.81
C ASP A 40 11.38 5.82 -5.66
N GLN A 41 12.51 5.53 -5.01
CA GLN A 41 13.09 6.43 -4.02
C GLN A 41 13.87 7.56 -4.69
N THR A 42 13.43 8.80 -4.48
CA THR A 42 14.14 10.02 -4.91
C THR A 42 14.70 10.76 -3.69
N ALA A 43 15.84 11.44 -3.82
CA ALA A 43 16.47 12.21 -2.75
C ALA A 43 15.59 13.39 -2.23
N ARG A 44 14.53 13.75 -2.96
CA ARG A 44 13.45 14.67 -2.54
C ARG A 44 12.08 13.97 -2.63
N GLY A 45 12.03 12.67 -2.35
CA GLY A 45 10.82 11.85 -2.37
C GLY A 45 10.04 11.88 -1.05
N TYR A 46 8.80 11.41 -1.10
CA TYR A 46 8.00 11.13 0.09
C TYR A 46 8.69 10.05 0.93
N ARG A 47 8.53 10.12 2.26
CA ARG A 47 9.10 9.11 3.17
C ARG A 47 8.37 7.77 2.96
N MET A 48 9.12 6.67 2.87
CA MET A 48 8.57 5.32 2.62
C MET A 48 7.44 4.97 3.61
N GLY A 49 7.64 5.17 4.91
CA GLY A 49 6.58 4.91 5.90
C GLY A 49 5.30 5.74 5.71
N GLN A 50 5.40 7.00 5.24
CA GLN A 50 4.20 7.79 4.94
C GLN A 50 3.47 7.29 3.69
N VAL A 51 4.21 6.75 2.72
CA VAL A 51 3.63 6.13 1.53
C VAL A 51 2.95 4.81 1.92
N ASP A 52 3.62 3.98 2.72
CA ASP A 52 3.09 2.70 3.20
C ASP A 52 1.79 2.89 4.00
N ASP A 53 1.75 3.85 4.93
CA ASP A 53 0.55 4.19 5.70
C ASP A 53 -0.64 4.59 4.79
N VAL A 54 -0.36 5.35 3.73
CA VAL A 54 -1.39 5.78 2.77
C VAL A 54 -1.85 4.61 1.90
N LEU A 55 -0.94 3.73 1.48
CA LEU A 55 -1.28 2.54 0.69
C LEU A 55 -2.12 1.55 1.48
N ASP A 56 -1.79 1.31 2.75
CA ASP A 56 -2.57 0.45 3.63
C ASP A 56 -3.99 0.99 3.83
N ARG A 57 -4.11 2.30 4.05
CA ARG A 57 -5.43 2.94 4.15
C ARG A 57 -6.20 2.88 2.84
N LEU A 58 -5.54 3.09 1.71
CA LEU A 58 -6.16 3.00 0.39
C LEU A 58 -6.66 1.59 0.12
N ARG A 59 -5.87 0.57 0.49
CA ARG A 59 -6.24 -0.84 0.38
C ARG A 59 -7.53 -1.15 1.13
N SER A 60 -7.60 -0.76 2.40
CA SER A 60 -8.81 -0.95 3.23
C SER A 60 -10.03 -0.27 2.61
N ALA A 61 -9.87 0.95 2.10
CA ALA A 61 -10.97 1.69 1.48
C ALA A 61 -11.46 1.04 0.16
N LEU A 62 -10.57 0.39 -0.60
CA LEU A 62 -10.95 -0.38 -1.78
C LEU A 62 -11.69 -1.66 -1.38
N ASP A 63 -11.20 -2.39 -0.38
CA ASP A 63 -11.87 -3.61 0.12
C ASP A 63 -13.29 -3.30 0.61
N ASP A 64 -13.46 -2.23 1.38
CA ASP A 64 -14.78 -1.78 1.88
C ASP A 64 -15.73 -1.44 0.73
N ARG A 65 -15.22 -0.70 -0.27
CA ARG A 65 -16.03 -0.30 -1.43
C ARG A 65 -16.39 -1.48 -2.32
N ASP A 66 -15.48 -2.43 -2.51
CA ASP A 66 -15.76 -3.63 -3.29
C ASP A 66 -16.80 -4.52 -2.60
N ALA A 67 -16.76 -4.61 -1.27
CA ALA A 67 -17.79 -5.29 -0.49
C ALA A 67 -19.16 -4.61 -0.61
N GLU A 68 -19.22 -3.27 -0.50
CA GLU A 68 -20.46 -2.50 -0.67
C GLU A 68 -21.05 -2.68 -2.08
N ILE A 69 -20.21 -2.61 -3.12
CA ILE A 69 -20.63 -2.82 -4.51
C ILE A 69 -21.16 -4.25 -4.71
N ALA A 70 -20.51 -5.25 -4.11
CA ALA A 70 -20.96 -6.65 -4.18
C ALA A 70 -22.34 -6.83 -3.53
N ASP A 71 -22.55 -6.23 -2.35
CA ASP A 71 -23.83 -6.27 -1.64
C ASP A 71 -24.94 -5.58 -2.44
N LEU A 72 -24.70 -4.34 -2.91
CA LEU A 72 -25.67 -3.62 -3.73
C LEU A 72 -26.02 -4.38 -5.01
N ARG A 73 -25.04 -4.99 -5.68
CA ARG A 73 -25.28 -5.83 -6.88
C ARG A 73 -26.08 -7.09 -6.56
N SER A 74 -25.91 -7.67 -5.38
CA SER A 74 -26.72 -8.80 -4.90
C SER A 74 -28.18 -8.38 -4.67
N GLN A 75 -28.40 -7.28 -3.96
CA GLN A 75 -29.75 -6.73 -3.72
C GLN A 75 -30.48 -6.41 -5.02
N LEU A 76 -29.79 -5.80 -5.98
CA LEU A 76 -30.36 -5.44 -7.28
C LEU A 76 -30.76 -6.67 -8.09
N ARG A 77 -29.95 -7.74 -8.04
CA ARG A 77 -30.26 -9.02 -8.68
C ARG A 77 -31.47 -9.69 -8.03
N ASN A 78 -31.48 -9.76 -6.70
CA ASN A 78 -32.60 -10.31 -5.94
C ASN A 78 -33.90 -9.56 -6.23
N THR A 79 -33.85 -8.24 -6.41
CA THR A 79 -35.03 -7.43 -6.77
C THR A 79 -35.51 -7.71 -8.19
N ALA A 80 -34.60 -7.95 -9.13
CA ALA A 80 -34.94 -8.27 -10.51
C ALA A 80 -35.49 -9.69 -10.70
N ASP A 81 -35.15 -10.61 -9.78
CA ASP A 81 -35.65 -11.98 -9.77
C ASP A 81 -37.04 -12.13 -9.10
N HIS A 82 -37.56 -11.08 -8.47
CA HIS A 82 -38.91 -11.01 -7.87
C HIS A 82 -39.89 -10.25 -8.77
#